data_AF-A0A9Q9RMH0-F1
#
_entry.id   AF-A0A9Q9RMH0-F1
#
_cell.length_a   1.000
_cell.length_b   1.000
_cell.length_c   1.000
_cell.angle_alpha   90.00
_cell.angle_beta   90.00
_cell.angle_gamma   90.00
#
_symmetry.space_group_name_H-M   'P 1'
#
loop_
_entity.id
_entity.type
_entity.pdbx_description
1 polymer ?
#
loop_
_entity_poly.entity_id
_entity_poly.type
_entity_poly.pdbx_seq_one_letter_code
_entity_poly.pdbx_strand_id
1 'polypeptide(L)'
;MEASFSTDWELTGASIYHHLTAFGGKDEKTLFQRAIPQSTGWVHIADDKLENDVIDRFLALAKVSDLEAARKLSTEEVQKANRLLISNSAWGTSTAGPFVDGLYAPENPDKLFAEGRHIKNVDLLIGFDEDEGLIFTSPGSSDDAGYRRFLESTYSNASPETLDHIEKTLYPPVFDGSHGYTNQTDRASITKAESEFTCKYGFLQAAYGSRAKSYRFNVYPGLHGSEMHYTFYNGPDRNPEVDEAIAVGFQELLTSFAATGNATSLAAPQGVPVYGGERRMLYIGNEGFGIATDETVPERCKFWQSGIYL
;
A
#
# COMPACT_ATOMS: atom_id res chain seq x y z
N MET A 1 25.36 -8.56 12.87
CA MET A 1 23.99 -8.03 12.89
C MET A 1 23.54 -7.92 11.44
N GLU A 2 23.00 -9.02 10.92
CA GLU A 2 22.32 -9.02 9.63
C GLU A 2 21.01 -8.27 9.81
N ALA A 3 20.92 -7.05 9.29
CA ALA A 3 19.64 -6.43 9.01
C ALA A 3 19.20 -6.96 7.65
N SER A 4 18.53 -8.11 7.64
CA SER A 4 17.74 -8.54 6.49
C SER A 4 16.48 -7.70 6.45
N PHE A 5 16.55 -6.51 5.84
CA PHE A 5 15.34 -5.85 5.35
C PHE A 5 14.96 -6.53 4.04
N SER A 6 14.15 -7.59 4.12
CA SER A 6 13.52 -8.20 2.94
C SER A 6 12.20 -7.48 2.65
N THR A 7 12.29 -6.21 2.26
CA THR A 7 11.12 -5.43 1.79
C THR A 7 10.90 -5.57 0.28
N ASP A 8 11.67 -6.42 -0.41
CA ASP A 8 11.63 -6.55 -1.88
C ASP A 8 10.34 -7.24 -2.42
N TRP A 9 9.54 -7.89 -1.56
CA TRP A 9 8.33 -8.60 -1.98
C TRP A 9 7.04 -7.79 -1.80
N GLU A 10 7.07 -6.75 -0.96
CA GLU A 10 5.96 -5.84 -0.60
C GLU A 10 5.64 -4.82 -1.72
N LEU A 11 6.47 -4.78 -2.77
CA LEU A 11 6.36 -3.87 -3.91
C LEU A 11 5.43 -4.37 -5.03
N THR A 12 4.82 -5.56 -4.90
CA THR A 12 4.00 -6.15 -5.98
C THR A 12 2.65 -5.44 -6.14
N GLY A 13 1.93 -5.17 -5.06
CA GLY A 13 0.68 -4.38 -5.09
C GLY A 13 0.92 -2.95 -5.57
N ALA A 14 1.96 -2.31 -5.02
CA ALA A 14 2.43 -0.98 -5.43
C ALA A 14 2.68 -0.89 -6.94
N SER A 15 3.44 -1.83 -7.50
CA SER A 15 3.78 -1.85 -8.92
C SER A 15 2.55 -2.08 -9.81
N ILE A 16 1.65 -2.99 -9.40
CA ILE A 16 0.37 -3.22 -10.11
C ILE A 16 -0.44 -1.93 -10.19
N TYR A 17 -0.48 -1.14 -9.12
CA TYR A 17 -1.19 0.14 -9.10
C TYR A 17 -0.69 1.12 -10.17
N HIS A 18 0.63 1.20 -10.37
CA HIS A 18 1.23 1.95 -11.47
C HIS A 18 0.98 1.30 -12.84
N HIS A 19 1.02 -0.03 -12.95
CA HIS A 19 0.70 -0.71 -14.20
C HIS A 19 -0.74 -0.44 -14.67
N LEU A 20 -1.70 -0.36 -13.74
CA LEU A 20 -3.10 -0.07 -14.04
C LEU A 20 -3.31 1.38 -14.53
N THR A 21 -2.41 2.31 -14.18
CA THR A 21 -2.46 3.72 -14.57
C THR A 21 -1.39 4.08 -15.61
N ALA A 22 -0.64 3.09 -16.11
CA ALA A 22 0.47 3.28 -17.03
C ALA A 22 0.05 4.09 -18.26
N PHE A 23 0.87 5.08 -18.63
CA PHE A 23 0.61 6.00 -19.73
C PHE A 23 -0.73 6.75 -19.62
N GLY A 24 -1.31 6.83 -18.40
CA GLY A 24 -2.61 7.42 -18.13
C GLY A 24 -3.78 6.61 -18.70
N GLY A 25 -3.60 5.29 -18.85
CA GLY A 25 -4.62 4.40 -19.42
C GLY A 25 -4.86 4.60 -20.93
N LYS A 26 -3.96 5.29 -21.63
CA LYS A 26 -4.07 5.54 -23.08
C LYS A 26 -3.76 4.31 -23.92
N ASP A 27 -3.03 3.34 -23.38
CA ASP A 27 -2.79 2.07 -24.06
C ASP A 27 -4.01 1.17 -23.91
N GLU A 28 -4.76 1.02 -25.00
CA GLU A 28 -5.94 0.15 -25.06
C GLU A 28 -5.57 -1.34 -25.14
N LYS A 29 -4.29 -1.65 -25.40
CA LYS A 29 -3.80 -3.03 -25.44
C LYS A 29 -3.35 -3.47 -24.06
N THR A 30 -4.27 -4.10 -23.33
CA THR A 30 -3.94 -4.66 -22.03
C THR A 30 -2.97 -5.85 -22.13
N LEU A 31 -1.90 -5.86 -21.33
CA LEU A 31 -0.93 -6.96 -21.25
C LEU A 31 -1.36 -8.12 -20.31
N PHE A 32 -2.32 -7.86 -19.43
CA PHE A 32 -2.84 -8.81 -18.44
C PHE A 32 -4.36 -8.67 -18.31
N GLN A 33 -5.09 -9.77 -18.22
CA GLN A 33 -6.56 -9.70 -18.13
C GLN A 33 -7.06 -9.59 -16.68
N ARG A 34 -6.20 -9.91 -15.72
CA ARG A 34 -6.52 -9.94 -14.28
C ARG A 34 -5.31 -9.51 -13.49
N ALA A 35 -5.53 -8.86 -12.34
CA ALA A 35 -4.48 -8.51 -11.40
C ALA A 35 -4.92 -8.74 -9.96
N ILE A 36 -3.96 -9.09 -9.10
CA ILE A 36 -4.17 -9.29 -7.67
C ILE A 36 -3.30 -8.26 -6.91
N PRO A 37 -3.76 -7.01 -6.80
CA PRO A 37 -3.09 -6.01 -5.98
C PRO A 37 -3.27 -6.34 -4.49
N GLN A 38 -2.25 -6.91 -3.85
CA GLN A 38 -2.20 -7.19 -2.40
C GLN A 38 -1.54 -6.04 -1.67
N SER A 39 -2.17 -5.57 -0.58
CA SER A 39 -1.69 -4.52 0.33
C SER A 39 -1.10 -3.33 -0.43
N THR A 40 -1.86 -2.88 -1.44
CA THR A 40 -1.37 -1.89 -2.39
C THR A 40 -1.12 -0.59 -1.70
N GLY A 41 0.15 -0.19 -1.68
CA GLY A 41 0.55 1.14 -1.26
C GLY A 41 1.54 1.79 -2.20
N TRP A 42 1.66 3.10 -2.09
CA TRP A 42 2.79 3.81 -2.67
C TRP A 42 3.07 5.01 -1.78
N VAL A 43 4.36 5.27 -1.53
CA VAL A 43 4.80 6.43 -0.76
C VAL A 43 4.72 7.63 -1.69
N HIS A 44 4.06 8.66 -1.20
CA HIS A 44 3.69 9.87 -1.91
C HIS A 44 4.89 10.73 -2.32
N ILE A 45 5.55 10.31 -3.40
CA ILE A 45 6.71 10.97 -3.99
C ILE A 45 6.25 11.70 -5.26
N ALA A 46 5.73 12.92 -5.10
CA ALA A 46 5.03 13.62 -6.17
C ALA A 46 5.78 14.80 -6.80
N ASP A 47 7.03 15.07 -6.40
CA ASP A 47 7.77 16.27 -6.80
C ASP A 47 9.08 15.90 -7.51
N ASP A 48 9.33 16.46 -8.69
CA ASP A 48 10.59 16.38 -9.44
C ASP A 48 11.78 16.87 -8.61
N LYS A 49 11.53 17.79 -7.68
CA LYS A 49 12.53 18.25 -6.71
C LYS A 49 12.97 17.11 -5.80
N LEU A 50 12.06 16.21 -5.42
CA LEU A 50 12.35 15.07 -4.58
C LEU A 50 13.22 14.04 -5.34
N GLU A 51 13.04 13.87 -6.65
CA GLU A 51 13.91 12.99 -7.45
C GLU A 51 15.35 13.51 -7.46
N ASN A 52 15.52 14.80 -7.77
CA ASN A 52 16.84 15.43 -7.79
C ASN A 52 17.49 15.42 -6.39
N ASP A 53 16.73 15.69 -5.33
CA ASP A 53 17.22 15.63 -3.95
C ASP A 53 17.72 14.22 -3.58
N VAL A 54 17.04 13.17 -4.04
CA VAL A 54 17.44 11.77 -3.82
C VAL A 54 18.71 11.43 -4.61
N ILE A 55 18.80 11.86 -5.87
CA ILE A 55 20.00 11.68 -6.71
C ILE A 55 21.20 12.39 -6.07
N ASP A 56 21.05 13.67 -5.73
CA ASP A 56 22.13 14.47 -5.13
C ASP A 56 22.59 13.88 -3.80
N ARG A 57 21.66 13.39 -2.98
CA ARG A 57 21.99 12.71 -1.72
C ARG A 57 22.72 11.40 -1.95
N PHE A 58 22.31 10.61 -2.94
CA PHE A 58 23.04 9.40 -3.33
C PHE A 58 24.47 9.74 -3.78
N LEU A 59 24.64 10.72 -4.67
CA LEU A 59 25.96 11.13 -5.18
C LEU A 59 26.88 11.60 -4.05
N ALA A 60 26.34 12.40 -3.10
CA ALA A 60 27.08 12.85 -1.92
C ALA A 60 27.51 11.68 -1.02
N LEU A 61 26.62 10.71 -0.76
CA LEU A 61 26.92 9.52 0.05
C LEU A 61 27.92 8.59 -0.65
N ALA A 62 27.83 8.47 -1.97
CA ALA A 62 28.74 7.72 -2.83
C ALA A 62 30.07 8.43 -3.08
N LYS A 63 30.17 9.72 -2.70
CA LYS A 63 31.35 10.58 -2.86
C LYS A 63 31.81 10.73 -4.31
N VAL A 64 30.84 10.91 -5.22
CA VAL A 64 31.07 11.12 -6.65
C VAL A 64 30.38 12.41 -7.11
N SER A 65 30.84 12.98 -8.23
CA SER A 65 30.36 14.28 -8.73
C SER A 65 29.01 14.20 -9.45
N ASP A 66 28.74 13.08 -10.11
CA ASP A 66 27.62 12.94 -11.04
C ASP A 66 27.31 11.45 -11.32
N LEU A 67 26.22 11.22 -12.07
CA LEU A 67 25.78 9.88 -12.44
C LEU A 67 26.77 9.13 -13.36
N GLU A 68 27.62 9.82 -14.12
CA GLU A 68 28.63 9.17 -14.95
C GLU A 68 29.74 8.56 -14.07
N ALA A 69 30.18 9.31 -13.06
CA ALA A 69 31.09 8.82 -12.03
C ALA A 69 30.44 7.70 -11.19
N ALA A 70 29.17 7.84 -10.82
CA ALA A 70 28.44 6.81 -10.08
C ALA A 70 28.39 5.46 -10.82
N ARG A 71 28.22 5.46 -12.14
CA ARG A 71 28.20 4.24 -12.97
C ARG A 71 29.54 3.47 -13.02
N LYS A 72 30.63 4.11 -12.59
CA LYS A 72 31.98 3.50 -12.55
C LYS A 72 32.29 2.86 -11.20
N LEU A 73 31.42 3.05 -10.20
CA LEU A 73 31.58 2.45 -8.87
C LEU A 73 31.41 0.93 -8.94
N SER A 74 32.09 0.24 -8.02
CA SER A 74 31.84 -1.18 -7.77
C SER A 74 30.47 -1.40 -7.15
N THR A 75 29.94 -2.62 -7.27
CA THR A 75 28.69 -3.03 -6.61
C THR A 75 28.71 -2.76 -5.11
N GLU A 76 29.85 -2.98 -4.44
CA GLU A 76 29.99 -2.78 -2.99
C GLU A 76 29.87 -1.29 -2.61
N GLU A 77 30.46 -0.39 -3.41
CA GLU A 77 30.36 1.05 -3.20
C GLU A 77 28.92 1.56 -3.39
N VAL A 78 28.24 1.08 -4.43
CA VAL A 78 26.82 1.39 -4.67
C VAL A 78 25.95 0.89 -3.52
N GLN A 79 26.13 -0.37 -3.08
CA GLN A 79 25.39 -0.93 -1.95
C GLN A 79 25.62 -0.14 -0.66
N LYS A 80 26.86 0.30 -0.40
CA LYS A 80 27.19 1.11 0.76
C LYS A 80 26.47 2.46 0.73
N ALA A 81 26.52 3.16 -0.40
CA ALA A 81 25.82 4.44 -0.56
C ALA A 81 24.30 4.26 -0.42
N ASN A 82 23.74 3.21 -1.03
CA ASN A 82 22.32 2.91 -0.95
C ASN A 82 21.85 2.59 0.48
N ARG A 83 22.61 1.79 1.24
CA ARG A 83 22.29 1.52 2.66
C ARG A 83 22.22 2.80 3.49
N LEU A 84 23.16 3.73 3.27
CA LEU A 84 23.18 5.02 3.95
C LEU A 84 22.02 5.93 3.53
N LEU A 85 21.62 5.86 2.26
CA LEU A 85 20.47 6.61 1.75
C LEU A 85 19.19 6.12 2.42
N ILE A 86 18.94 4.80 2.40
CA ILE A 86 17.75 4.17 2.99
C ILE A 86 17.70 4.40 4.51
N SER A 87 18.82 4.23 5.23
CA SER A 87 18.87 4.42 6.69
C SER A 87 18.56 5.84 7.15
N ASN A 88 18.58 6.81 6.23
CA ASN A 88 18.26 8.20 6.48
C ASN A 88 16.82 8.58 6.09
N SER A 89 16.00 7.62 5.66
CA SER A 89 14.57 7.85 5.39
C SER A 89 13.82 8.13 6.68
N ALA A 90 12.71 8.88 6.60
CA ALA A 90 11.80 8.97 7.72
C ALA A 90 11.23 7.58 8.06
N TRP A 91 10.85 7.38 9.32
CA TRP A 91 10.32 6.09 9.76
C TRP A 91 9.09 5.70 8.94
N GLY A 92 9.05 4.46 8.45
CA GLY A 92 7.92 3.95 7.69
C GLY A 92 7.74 4.63 6.33
N THR A 93 8.75 5.34 5.81
CA THR A 93 8.75 5.88 4.44
C THR A 93 9.91 5.30 3.65
N SER A 94 9.89 5.49 2.33
CA SER A 94 11.01 5.17 1.45
C SER A 94 11.56 6.43 0.80
N THR A 95 12.88 6.54 0.75
CA THR A 95 13.58 7.61 0.01
C THR A 95 13.62 7.32 -1.50
N ALA A 96 13.43 6.06 -1.92
CA ALA A 96 13.43 5.67 -3.33
C ALA A 96 12.15 4.88 -3.67
N GLY A 97 11.55 5.20 -4.80
CA GLY A 97 10.32 4.56 -5.28
C GLY A 97 9.97 5.03 -6.69
N PRO A 98 8.79 4.69 -7.21
CA PRO A 98 8.30 5.24 -8.47
C PRO A 98 8.07 6.75 -8.34
N PHE A 99 8.65 7.52 -9.27
CA PHE A 99 8.41 8.96 -9.43
C PHE A 99 7.45 9.19 -10.61
N VAL A 100 6.79 10.34 -10.61
CA VAL A 100 6.09 10.84 -11.81
C VAL A 100 7.13 11.17 -12.87
N ASP A 101 7.05 10.52 -14.04
CA ASP A 101 8.03 10.66 -15.12
C ASP A 101 7.46 11.35 -16.37
N GLY A 102 6.18 11.76 -16.33
CA GLY A 102 5.48 12.36 -17.46
C GLY A 102 5.20 11.41 -18.62
N LEU A 103 5.55 10.12 -18.50
CA LEU A 103 5.47 9.11 -19.54
C LEU A 103 4.78 7.83 -19.04
N TYR A 104 5.50 6.94 -18.36
CA TYR A 104 4.96 5.69 -17.85
C TYR A 104 4.04 5.94 -16.66
N ALA A 105 4.50 6.74 -15.71
CA ALA A 105 3.74 7.30 -14.60
C ALA A 105 3.52 8.79 -14.89
N PRO A 106 2.55 9.17 -15.73
CA PRO A 106 2.45 10.55 -16.21
C PRO A 106 1.96 11.54 -15.15
N GLU A 107 1.38 11.05 -14.05
CA GLU A 107 0.90 11.84 -12.91
C GLU A 107 0.71 10.92 -11.69
N ASN A 108 0.38 11.50 -10.54
CA ASN A 108 -0.03 10.77 -9.34
C ASN A 108 -1.14 9.74 -9.67
N PRO A 109 -0.92 8.44 -9.39
CA PRO A 109 -1.89 7.38 -9.69
C PRO A 109 -3.26 7.57 -9.04
N ASP A 110 -3.34 8.14 -7.82
CA ASP A 110 -4.60 8.38 -7.12
C ASP A 110 -5.47 9.40 -7.89
N LYS A 111 -4.84 10.44 -8.47
CA LYS A 111 -5.50 11.39 -9.37
C LYS A 111 -5.90 10.74 -10.69
N LEU A 112 -5.02 9.91 -11.27
CA LEU A 112 -5.32 9.18 -12.50
C LEU A 112 -6.56 8.28 -12.34
N PHE A 113 -6.70 7.58 -11.21
CA PHE A 113 -7.92 6.82 -10.92
C PHE A 113 -9.15 7.72 -10.77
N ALA A 114 -9.05 8.85 -10.05
CA ALA A 114 -10.15 9.80 -9.90
C ALA A 114 -10.64 10.37 -11.24
N GLU A 115 -9.74 10.58 -12.19
CA GLU A 115 -10.02 11.08 -13.54
C GLU A 115 -10.46 9.99 -14.52
N GLY A 116 -10.47 8.72 -14.08
CA GLY A 116 -10.75 7.59 -14.95
C GLY A 116 -9.65 7.31 -15.98
N ARG A 117 -8.42 7.78 -15.76
CA ARG A 117 -7.24 7.59 -16.61
C ARG A 117 -6.47 6.33 -16.21
N HIS A 118 -7.12 5.18 -16.40
CA HIS A 118 -6.59 3.85 -16.10
C HIS A 118 -7.04 2.85 -17.15
N ILE A 119 -6.35 1.71 -17.21
CA ILE A 119 -6.72 0.58 -18.06
C ILE A 119 -8.13 0.08 -17.66
N LYS A 120 -8.99 -0.22 -18.65
CA LYS A 120 -10.42 -0.51 -18.37
C LYS A 120 -10.78 -1.99 -18.29
N ASN A 121 -10.14 -2.82 -19.11
CA ASN A 121 -10.53 -4.21 -19.33
C ASN A 121 -9.67 -5.18 -18.50
N VAL A 122 -9.67 -5.00 -17.18
CA VAL A 122 -8.96 -5.84 -16.22
C VAL A 122 -9.90 -6.20 -15.08
N ASP A 123 -9.92 -7.47 -14.67
CA ASP A 123 -10.58 -7.88 -13.43
C ASP A 123 -9.60 -7.80 -12.26
N LEU A 124 -10.05 -7.33 -11.10
CA LEU A 124 -9.23 -7.14 -9.90
C LEU A 124 -9.71 -8.00 -8.74
N LEU A 125 -8.76 -8.64 -8.06
CA LEU A 125 -8.93 -9.20 -6.72
C LEU A 125 -8.00 -8.43 -5.77
N ILE A 126 -8.57 -7.50 -5.02
CA ILE A 126 -7.83 -6.53 -4.22
C ILE A 126 -7.72 -7.06 -2.79
N GLY A 127 -6.50 -7.23 -2.30
CA GLY A 127 -6.21 -7.65 -0.94
C GLY A 127 -5.71 -6.50 -0.10
N PHE A 128 -6.04 -6.53 1.19
CA PHE A 128 -5.43 -5.67 2.20
C PHE A 128 -5.46 -6.37 3.56
N ASP A 129 -4.51 -6.02 4.41
CA ASP A 129 -4.41 -6.52 5.77
C ASP A 129 -5.24 -5.65 6.74
N GLU A 130 -5.65 -6.19 7.89
CA GLU A 130 -6.44 -5.44 8.88
C GLU A 130 -5.70 -4.20 9.41
N ASP A 131 -4.41 -4.35 9.69
CA ASP A 131 -3.55 -3.32 10.27
C ASP A 131 -2.35 -3.02 9.36
N GLU A 132 -2.69 -2.44 8.20
CA GLU A 132 -1.72 -2.00 7.17
C GLU A 132 -0.69 -0.99 7.70
N GLY A 133 -1.09 -0.14 8.66
CA GLY A 133 -0.32 1.04 9.04
C GLY A 133 0.68 0.81 10.17
N LEU A 134 0.50 -0.22 11.00
CA LEU A 134 1.17 -0.27 12.30
C LEU A 134 2.68 -0.42 12.17
N ILE A 135 3.16 -1.28 11.26
CA ILE A 135 4.59 -1.50 11.07
C ILE A 135 5.32 -0.25 10.52
N PHE A 136 4.58 0.63 9.85
CA PHE A 136 5.08 1.90 9.31
C PHE A 136 4.88 3.07 10.26
N THR A 137 4.22 2.86 11.41
CA THR A 137 3.96 3.90 12.39
C THR A 137 5.17 4.12 13.29
N SER A 138 5.64 5.36 13.40
CA SER A 138 6.77 5.67 14.26
C SER A 138 6.41 5.44 15.74
N PRO A 139 7.22 4.71 16.52
CA PRO A 139 7.02 4.56 17.97
C PRO A 139 7.02 5.91 18.72
N GLY A 140 7.60 6.94 18.13
CA GLY A 140 7.61 8.31 18.67
C GLY A 140 6.30 9.08 18.50
N SER A 141 5.25 8.46 17.94
CA SER A 141 3.94 9.06 17.66
C SER A 141 2.91 8.83 18.77
N SER A 142 3.35 8.44 19.97
CA SER A 142 2.49 8.03 21.09
C SER A 142 1.89 9.18 21.90
N ASP A 143 2.16 10.43 21.51
CA ASP A 143 1.57 11.65 22.08
C ASP A 143 1.25 12.68 20.98
N ASP A 144 0.57 13.78 21.31
CA ASP A 144 0.13 14.78 20.31
C ASP A 144 1.29 15.40 19.54
N ALA A 145 2.40 15.72 20.23
CA ALA A 145 3.58 16.29 19.60
C ALA A 145 4.26 15.27 18.68
N GLY A 146 4.25 13.99 19.05
CA GLY A 146 4.72 12.86 18.28
C GLY A 146 3.91 12.64 17.02
N TYR A 147 2.58 12.61 17.15
CA TYR A 147 1.67 12.52 16.03
C TYR A 147 1.88 13.67 15.05
N ARG A 148 2.04 14.91 15.54
CA ARG A 148 2.38 16.05 14.68
C ARG A 148 3.70 15.87 13.93
N ARG A 149 4.77 15.44 14.63
CA ARG A 149 6.06 15.15 13.98
C ARG A 149 5.94 14.05 12.92
N PHE A 150 5.14 13.02 13.17
CA PHE A 150 4.83 11.98 12.20
C PHE A 150 4.18 12.55 10.92
N LEU A 151 3.20 13.44 11.08
CA LEU A 151 2.57 14.11 9.94
C LEU A 151 3.57 14.97 9.16
N GLU A 152 4.37 15.79 9.87
CA GLU A 152 5.39 16.66 9.25
C GLU A 152 6.48 15.85 8.52
N SER A 153 6.86 14.69 9.04
CA SER A 153 7.85 13.83 8.39
C SER A 153 7.29 13.06 7.21
N THR A 154 6.02 12.65 7.27
CA THR A 154 5.38 11.82 6.23
C THR A 154 4.87 12.68 5.06
N TYR A 155 4.33 13.86 5.37
CA TYR A 155 3.74 14.78 4.40
C TYR A 155 4.53 16.09 4.39
N SER A 156 5.83 16.02 4.13
CA SER A 156 6.76 17.15 4.28
C SER A 156 6.46 18.35 3.38
N ASN A 157 5.68 18.16 2.32
CA ASN A 157 5.25 19.22 1.41
C ASN A 157 3.91 19.86 1.81
N ALA A 158 3.16 19.25 2.73
CA ALA A 158 1.85 19.76 3.13
C ALA A 158 1.98 21.07 3.89
N SER A 159 1.08 22.02 3.60
CA SER A 159 0.98 23.26 4.35
C SER A 159 0.62 23.02 5.82
N PRO A 160 1.01 23.91 6.75
CA PRO A 160 0.60 23.82 8.15
C PRO A 160 -0.91 23.68 8.33
N GLU A 161 -1.71 24.36 7.51
CA GLU A 161 -3.17 24.30 7.51
C GLU A 161 -3.69 22.92 7.07
N THR A 162 -3.03 22.28 6.11
CA THR A 162 -3.37 20.92 5.67
C THR A 162 -3.05 19.90 6.75
N LEU A 163 -1.88 20.02 7.39
CA LEU A 163 -1.52 19.18 8.53
C LEU A 163 -2.50 19.36 9.71
N ASP A 164 -2.90 20.60 9.99
CA ASP A 164 -3.92 20.90 11.00
C ASP A 164 -5.28 20.30 10.66
N HIS A 165 -5.67 20.29 9.38
CA HIS A 165 -6.90 19.65 8.94
C HIS A 165 -6.86 18.14 9.13
N ILE A 166 -5.76 17.48 8.75
CA ILE A 166 -5.54 16.03 8.97
C ILE A 166 -5.64 15.74 10.47
N GLU A 167 -4.90 16.47 11.29
CA GLU A 167 -4.79 16.24 12.73
C GLU A 167 -6.09 16.54 13.50
N LYS A 168 -6.80 17.61 13.17
CA LYS A 168 -7.92 18.10 13.99
C LYS A 168 -9.28 17.71 13.43
N THR A 169 -9.37 17.40 12.15
CA THR A 169 -10.65 17.13 11.46
C THR A 169 -10.76 15.68 11.02
N LEU A 170 -9.79 15.18 10.25
CA LEU A 170 -9.88 13.82 9.71
C LEU A 170 -9.60 12.76 10.79
N TYR A 171 -8.58 13.00 11.62
CA TYR A 171 -8.15 12.10 12.69
C TYR A 171 -8.04 12.87 14.01
N PRO A 172 -9.14 13.33 14.62
CA PRO A 172 -9.10 14.09 15.87
C PRO A 172 -8.58 13.24 17.05
N PRO A 173 -8.02 13.83 18.12
CA PRO A 173 -7.56 13.11 19.32
C PRO A 173 -8.74 12.62 20.20
N VAL A 174 -9.63 11.82 19.62
CA VAL A 174 -10.82 11.23 20.26
C VAL A 174 -10.65 9.72 20.28
N PHE A 175 -10.47 9.16 21.48
CA PHE A 175 -10.03 7.78 21.69
C PHE A 175 -11.14 6.84 22.22
N ASP A 176 -12.40 7.19 21.97
CA ASP A 176 -13.56 6.37 22.37
C ASP A 176 -13.89 5.25 21.36
N GLY A 177 -13.05 5.08 20.33
CA GLY A 177 -13.24 4.10 19.26
C GLY A 177 -14.11 4.57 18.10
N SER A 178 -14.81 5.71 18.22
CA SER A 178 -15.72 6.21 17.17
C SER A 178 -15.04 6.52 15.82
N HIS A 179 -13.72 6.72 15.84
CA HIS A 179 -12.91 7.03 14.67
C HIS A 179 -12.04 5.86 14.17
N GLY A 180 -12.19 4.67 14.76
CA GLY A 180 -11.40 3.47 14.43
C GLY A 180 -10.11 3.32 15.25
N TYR A 181 -9.93 4.11 16.30
CA TYR A 181 -8.75 4.04 17.18
C TYR A 181 -9.10 4.35 18.63
N THR A 182 -8.32 3.79 19.55
CA THR A 182 -8.50 3.95 21.00
C THR A 182 -7.28 4.50 21.72
N ASN A 183 -6.20 4.78 20.97
CA ASN A 183 -4.99 5.40 21.48
C ASN A 183 -4.27 6.16 20.35
N GLN A 184 -3.18 6.85 20.69
CA GLN A 184 -2.42 7.66 19.73
C GLN A 184 -1.66 6.84 18.68
N THR A 185 -1.16 5.67 19.06
CA THR A 185 -0.48 4.77 18.12
C THR A 185 -1.47 4.26 17.08
N ASP A 186 -2.66 3.82 17.48
CA ASP A 186 -3.72 3.39 16.56
C ASP A 186 -4.16 4.56 15.66
N ARG A 187 -4.24 5.78 16.19
CA ARG A 187 -4.55 6.99 15.42
C ARG A 187 -3.50 7.25 14.33
N ALA A 188 -2.23 7.11 14.66
CA ALA A 188 -1.14 7.21 13.68
C ALA A 188 -1.19 6.05 12.66
N SER A 189 -1.44 4.82 13.13
CA SER A 189 -1.57 3.64 12.29
C SER A 189 -2.68 3.80 11.27
N ILE A 190 -3.90 4.16 11.68
CA ILE A 190 -5.01 4.33 10.75
C ILE A 190 -4.77 5.48 9.77
N THR A 191 -4.08 6.54 10.20
CA THR A 191 -3.72 7.67 9.32
C THR A 191 -2.75 7.20 8.24
N LYS A 192 -1.75 6.39 8.61
CA LYS A 192 -0.80 5.78 7.69
C LYS A 192 -1.46 4.76 6.77
N ALA A 193 -2.30 3.88 7.32
CA ALA A 193 -3.07 2.89 6.59
C ALA A 193 -3.96 3.54 5.53
N GLU A 194 -4.82 4.50 5.91
CA GLU A 194 -5.74 5.13 4.97
C GLU A 194 -5.04 6.01 3.92
N SER A 195 -3.96 6.71 4.28
CA SER A 195 -3.22 7.55 3.33
C SER A 195 -2.42 6.75 2.29
N GLU A 196 -1.81 5.63 2.70
CA GLU A 196 -0.84 4.92 1.90
C GLU A 196 -1.28 3.52 1.46
N PHE A 197 -2.37 2.96 2.00
CA PHE A 197 -2.79 1.59 1.68
C PHE A 197 -4.31 1.47 1.53
N THR A 198 -5.04 1.50 2.64
CA THR A 198 -6.45 1.14 2.78
C THR A 198 -7.39 1.97 1.88
N CYS A 199 -7.19 3.28 1.69
CA CYS A 199 -8.07 4.01 0.77
C CYS A 199 -7.86 3.64 -0.71
N LYS A 200 -6.71 3.08 -1.08
CA LYS A 200 -6.38 2.74 -2.48
C LYS A 200 -7.22 1.59 -2.98
N TYR A 201 -7.61 0.64 -2.12
CA TYR A 201 -8.57 -0.38 -2.56
C TYR A 201 -9.93 0.23 -2.88
N GLY A 202 -10.37 1.26 -2.14
CA GLY A 202 -11.60 2.00 -2.45
C GLY A 202 -11.53 2.69 -3.81
N PHE A 203 -10.36 3.24 -4.16
CA PHE A 203 -10.12 3.85 -5.47
C PHE A 203 -10.20 2.82 -6.59
N LEU A 204 -9.56 1.65 -6.42
CA LEU A 204 -9.63 0.53 -7.37
C LEU A 204 -11.06 -0.01 -7.50
N GLN A 205 -11.75 -0.20 -6.39
CA GLN A 205 -13.14 -0.64 -6.36
C GLN A 205 -14.06 0.31 -7.13
N ALA A 206 -13.92 1.62 -6.90
CA ALA A 206 -14.68 2.64 -7.63
C ALA A 206 -14.33 2.66 -9.13
N ALA A 207 -13.06 2.52 -9.49
CA ALA A 207 -12.58 2.57 -10.87
C ALA A 207 -13.00 1.36 -11.72
N TYR A 208 -13.07 0.17 -11.12
CA TYR A 208 -13.35 -1.08 -11.83
C TYR A 208 -14.76 -1.65 -11.58
N GLY A 209 -15.49 -1.15 -10.57
CA GLY A 209 -16.88 -1.49 -10.31
C GLY A 209 -17.12 -2.99 -10.24
N SER A 210 -17.97 -3.52 -11.12
CA SER A 210 -18.31 -4.95 -11.13
C SER A 210 -17.16 -5.89 -11.50
N ARG A 211 -16.01 -5.35 -11.93
CA ARG A 211 -14.78 -6.10 -12.19
C ARG A 211 -13.85 -6.17 -10.98
N ALA A 212 -14.17 -5.46 -9.89
CA ALA A 212 -13.41 -5.50 -8.65
C ALA A 212 -14.08 -6.40 -7.61
N LYS A 213 -13.26 -7.20 -6.97
CA LYS A 213 -13.56 -8.02 -5.79
C LYS A 213 -12.51 -7.70 -4.73
N SER A 214 -12.87 -7.75 -3.46
CA SER A 214 -11.92 -7.44 -2.39
C SER A 214 -12.01 -8.40 -1.22
N TYR A 215 -10.85 -8.65 -0.60
CA TYR A 215 -10.76 -9.37 0.65
C TYR A 215 -9.94 -8.58 1.67
N ARG A 216 -10.29 -8.77 2.95
CA ARG A 216 -9.55 -8.31 4.10
C ARG A 216 -8.90 -9.51 4.77
N PHE A 217 -7.58 -9.46 4.92
CA PHE A 217 -6.81 -10.47 5.64
C PHE A 217 -6.57 -10.02 7.08
N ASN A 218 -7.00 -10.82 8.02
CA ASN A 218 -6.99 -10.52 9.46
C ASN A 218 -6.73 -11.81 10.26
N VAL A 219 -5.84 -12.66 9.76
CA VAL A 219 -5.29 -13.71 10.61
C VAL A 219 -4.33 -13.02 11.57
N TYR A 220 -4.68 -13.03 12.86
CA TYR A 220 -3.97 -12.27 13.88
C TYR A 220 -2.44 -12.45 13.78
N PRO A 221 -1.67 -11.35 13.76
CA PRO A 221 -2.07 -9.96 14.05
C PRO A 221 -2.62 -9.15 12.87
N GLY A 222 -2.74 -9.71 11.65
CA GLY A 222 -3.27 -8.98 10.49
C GLY A 222 -2.42 -7.78 10.08
N LEU A 223 -1.10 -7.87 10.24
CA LEU A 223 -0.17 -6.80 9.86
C LEU A 223 0.10 -6.82 8.36
N HIS A 224 0.48 -5.66 7.82
CA HIS A 224 0.97 -5.53 6.44
C HIS A 224 1.95 -6.66 6.06
N GLY A 225 1.63 -7.38 4.98
CA GLY A 225 2.46 -8.45 4.42
C GLY A 225 2.35 -9.79 5.14
N SER A 226 1.54 -9.90 6.20
CA SER A 226 1.38 -11.15 6.96
C SER A 226 0.69 -12.26 6.14
N GLU A 227 -0.13 -11.89 5.15
CA GLU A 227 -0.80 -12.80 4.25
C GLU A 227 0.16 -13.50 3.27
N MET A 228 1.39 -13.00 3.11
CA MET A 228 2.42 -13.61 2.26
C MET A 228 2.79 -15.02 2.73
N HIS A 229 2.79 -15.27 4.04
CA HIS A 229 3.02 -16.60 4.62
C HIS A 229 1.95 -17.62 4.18
N TYR A 230 0.74 -17.15 3.91
CA TYR A 230 -0.39 -17.96 3.45
C TYR A 230 -0.42 -18.05 1.92
N THR A 231 -0.07 -16.97 1.22
CA THR A 231 0.04 -16.92 -0.25
C THR A 231 1.03 -17.96 -0.76
N PHE A 232 2.22 -18.01 -0.16
CA PHE A 232 3.32 -18.89 -0.58
C PHE A 232 3.53 -20.08 0.35
N TYR A 233 2.50 -20.43 1.13
CA TYR A 233 2.53 -21.62 1.99
C TYR A 233 2.93 -22.86 1.21
N ASN A 234 3.91 -23.61 1.73
CA ASN A 234 4.47 -24.77 1.04
C ASN A 234 4.54 -26.01 1.96
N GLY A 235 3.50 -26.20 2.77
CA GLY A 235 3.31 -27.36 3.64
C GLY A 235 3.85 -27.18 5.06
N PRO A 236 3.39 -28.03 6.00
CA PRO A 236 3.66 -27.87 7.43
C PRO A 236 5.14 -28.06 7.80
N ASP A 237 5.91 -28.77 6.98
CA ASP A 237 7.36 -28.93 7.18
C ASP A 237 8.14 -27.63 6.94
N ARG A 238 7.67 -26.78 6.02
CA ARG A 238 8.32 -25.50 5.70
C ARG A 238 7.71 -24.32 6.46
N ASN A 239 6.44 -24.41 6.78
CA ASN A 239 5.65 -23.36 7.42
C ASN A 239 4.84 -23.94 8.60
N PRO A 240 5.48 -24.48 9.64
CA PRO A 240 4.80 -25.11 10.77
C PRO A 240 3.91 -24.15 11.58
N GLU A 241 4.15 -22.85 11.47
CA GLU A 241 3.42 -21.78 12.14
C GLU A 241 2.14 -21.32 11.42
N VAL A 242 1.95 -21.73 10.17
CA VAL A 242 0.84 -21.28 9.33
C VAL A 242 -0.33 -22.26 9.43
N ASP A 243 -1.55 -21.75 9.63
CA ASP A 243 -2.76 -22.57 9.58
C ASP A 243 -2.98 -23.09 8.15
N GLU A 244 -2.82 -24.40 7.97
CA GLU A 244 -2.88 -25.06 6.67
C GLU A 244 -4.26 -24.89 6.01
N ALA A 245 -5.35 -24.93 6.77
CA ALA A 245 -6.69 -24.82 6.19
C ALA A 245 -6.95 -23.41 5.64
N ILE A 246 -6.51 -22.38 6.37
CA ILE A 246 -6.58 -20.99 5.89
C ILE A 246 -5.67 -20.80 4.68
N ALA A 247 -4.43 -21.31 4.73
CA ALA A 247 -3.47 -21.14 3.65
C ALA A 247 -3.93 -21.80 2.34
N VAL A 248 -4.36 -23.06 2.40
CA VAL A 248 -4.90 -23.77 1.23
C VAL A 248 -6.15 -23.08 0.70
N GLY A 249 -7.09 -22.67 1.57
CA GLY A 249 -8.28 -21.93 1.16
C GLY A 249 -7.94 -20.59 0.49
N PHE A 250 -6.90 -19.90 0.95
CA PHE A 250 -6.45 -18.65 0.36
C PHE A 250 -5.75 -18.85 -0.99
N GLN A 251 -4.88 -19.85 -1.11
CA GLN A 251 -4.24 -20.22 -2.37
C GLN A 251 -5.26 -20.65 -3.44
N GLU A 252 -6.30 -21.39 -3.05
CA GLU A 252 -7.42 -21.73 -3.94
C GLU A 252 -8.16 -20.47 -4.44
N LEU A 253 -8.42 -19.49 -3.56
CA LEU A 253 -9.03 -18.21 -3.96
C LEU A 253 -8.18 -17.48 -5.00
N LEU A 254 -6.89 -17.30 -4.73
CA LEU A 254 -5.96 -16.59 -5.61
C LEU A 254 -5.82 -17.29 -6.96
N THR A 255 -5.65 -18.62 -6.96
CA THR A 255 -5.49 -19.41 -8.20
C THR A 255 -6.79 -19.51 -9.00
N SER A 256 -7.94 -19.66 -8.34
CA SER A 256 -9.27 -19.63 -8.98
C SER A 256 -9.52 -18.29 -9.67
N PHE A 257 -9.16 -17.18 -9.01
CA PHE A 257 -9.23 -15.86 -9.62
C PHE A 257 -8.30 -15.72 -10.83
N ALA A 258 -7.03 -16.09 -10.70
CA ALA A 258 -6.08 -16.04 -11.80
C ALA A 258 -6.56 -16.84 -13.02
N ALA A 259 -7.08 -18.05 -12.79
CA ALA A 259 -7.56 -18.94 -13.84
C ALA A 259 -8.86 -18.44 -14.49
N THR A 260 -9.86 -18.07 -13.70
CA THR A 260 -11.25 -17.89 -14.18
C THR A 260 -11.88 -16.55 -13.83
N GLY A 261 -11.31 -15.76 -12.91
CA GLY A 261 -11.89 -14.51 -12.39
C GLY A 261 -12.90 -14.72 -11.26
N ASN A 262 -13.16 -15.96 -10.83
CA ASN A 262 -14.20 -16.25 -9.85
C ASN A 262 -13.80 -15.96 -8.41
N ALA A 263 -12.53 -16.19 -8.03
CA ALA A 263 -12.04 -16.05 -6.66
C ALA A 263 -12.85 -16.91 -5.67
N THR A 264 -12.80 -18.23 -5.84
CA THR A 264 -13.53 -19.22 -5.01
C THR A 264 -12.57 -20.25 -4.41
N SER A 265 -12.90 -20.78 -3.24
CA SER A 265 -12.22 -21.92 -2.62
C SER A 265 -13.23 -22.89 -1.99
N LEU A 266 -12.78 -24.05 -1.54
CA LEU A 266 -13.65 -24.96 -0.77
C LEU A 266 -14.13 -24.33 0.54
N ALA A 267 -13.28 -23.50 1.16
CA ALA A 267 -13.61 -22.78 2.39
C ALA A 267 -14.51 -21.56 2.15
N ALA A 268 -14.51 -21.00 0.94
CA ALA A 268 -15.37 -19.89 0.52
C ALA A 268 -16.03 -20.20 -0.84
N PRO A 269 -17.02 -21.12 -0.89
CA PRO A 269 -17.58 -21.61 -2.15
C PRO A 269 -18.40 -20.56 -2.91
N GLN A 270 -18.96 -19.57 -2.22
CA GLN A 270 -19.62 -18.42 -2.83
C GLN A 270 -18.61 -17.42 -3.44
N GLY A 271 -17.33 -17.56 -3.09
CA GLY A 271 -16.23 -16.72 -3.54
C GLY A 271 -16.26 -15.31 -2.96
N VAL A 272 -15.35 -14.49 -3.48
CA VAL A 272 -15.25 -13.08 -3.10
C VAL A 272 -16.38 -12.29 -3.76
N PRO A 273 -17.18 -11.53 -2.98
CA PRO A 273 -18.27 -10.74 -3.52
C PRO A 273 -17.73 -9.65 -4.47
N VAL A 274 -18.49 -9.38 -5.52
CA VAL A 274 -18.26 -8.22 -6.39
C VAL A 274 -18.55 -6.96 -5.59
N TYR A 275 -17.68 -5.97 -5.72
CA TYR A 275 -17.88 -4.69 -5.06
C TYR A 275 -19.14 -3.98 -5.59
N GLY A 276 -19.90 -3.39 -4.69
CA GLY A 276 -21.15 -2.70 -5.00
C GLY A 276 -21.61 -1.82 -3.84
N GLY A 277 -22.84 -1.31 -3.92
CA GLY A 277 -23.36 -0.34 -2.94
C GLY A 277 -23.40 -0.84 -1.48
N GLU A 278 -23.41 -2.16 -1.26
CA GLU A 278 -23.34 -2.77 0.07
C GLU A 278 -21.91 -2.88 0.62
N ARG A 279 -20.89 -2.53 -0.18
CA ARG A 279 -19.46 -2.55 0.17
C ARG A 279 -19.00 -3.85 0.84
N ARG A 280 -19.52 -4.99 0.38
CA ARG A 280 -19.16 -6.31 0.90
C ARG A 280 -17.80 -6.76 0.40
N MET A 281 -17.07 -7.44 1.27
CA MET A 281 -15.77 -8.05 0.99
C MET A 281 -15.66 -9.41 1.68
N LEU A 282 -14.76 -10.25 1.18
CA LEU A 282 -14.38 -11.47 1.90
C LEU A 282 -13.53 -11.09 3.12
N TYR A 283 -13.78 -11.69 4.27
CA TYR A 283 -12.97 -11.60 5.47
C TYR A 283 -12.24 -12.93 5.67
N ILE A 284 -10.95 -12.89 5.94
CA ILE A 284 -10.11 -14.07 6.21
C ILE A 284 -9.48 -13.85 7.58
N GLY A 285 -9.91 -14.59 8.60
CA GLY A 285 -9.38 -14.45 9.96
C GLY A 285 -9.03 -15.80 10.59
N ASN A 286 -8.64 -15.80 11.86
CA ASN A 286 -8.27 -17.02 12.59
C ASN A 286 -9.39 -18.07 12.63
N GLU A 287 -10.66 -17.65 12.53
CA GLU A 287 -11.81 -18.56 12.47
C GLU A 287 -12.18 -19.00 11.04
N GLY A 288 -11.39 -18.61 10.04
CA GLY A 288 -11.59 -18.98 8.64
C GLY A 288 -12.18 -17.83 7.80
N PHE A 289 -13.11 -18.18 6.92
CA PHE A 289 -13.59 -17.31 5.85
C PHE A 289 -15.02 -16.82 6.13
N GLY A 290 -15.24 -15.51 5.97
CA GLY A 290 -16.53 -14.87 6.20
C GLY A 290 -16.78 -13.70 5.24
N ILE A 291 -17.91 -13.01 5.40
CA ILE A 291 -18.19 -11.77 4.68
C ILE A 291 -18.21 -10.63 5.68
N ALA A 292 -17.50 -9.55 5.36
CA ALA A 292 -17.49 -8.31 6.12
C ALA A 292 -17.91 -7.13 5.23
N THR A 293 -18.10 -5.98 5.87
CA THR A 293 -18.34 -4.71 5.19
C THR A 293 -17.06 -3.89 5.22
N ASP A 294 -16.80 -3.15 4.15
CA ASP A 294 -15.77 -2.12 4.10
C ASP A 294 -16.04 -1.02 5.14
N GLU A 295 -15.07 -0.81 6.03
CA GLU A 295 -15.16 0.15 7.13
C GLU A 295 -14.44 1.47 6.84
N THR A 296 -13.85 1.64 5.64
CA THR A 296 -13.21 2.91 5.29
C THR A 296 -14.18 4.07 5.30
N VAL A 297 -13.69 5.21 5.78
CA VAL A 297 -14.45 6.46 5.89
C VAL A 297 -14.35 7.21 4.55
N PRO A 298 -15.44 7.35 3.78
CA PRO A 298 -15.38 7.92 2.42
C PRO A 298 -14.83 9.34 2.37
N GLU A 299 -15.09 10.16 3.40
CA GLU A 299 -14.55 11.52 3.49
C GLU A 299 -13.02 11.53 3.58
N ARG A 300 -12.44 10.68 4.43
CA ARG A 300 -10.98 10.56 4.59
C ARG A 300 -10.34 10.06 3.30
N CYS A 301 -10.91 9.02 2.69
CA CYS A 301 -10.39 8.52 1.42
C CYS A 301 -10.51 9.54 0.29
N LYS A 302 -11.57 10.35 0.25
CA LYS A 302 -11.68 11.44 -0.73
C LYS A 302 -10.61 12.51 -0.53
N PHE A 303 -10.26 12.84 0.72
CA PHE A 303 -9.14 13.73 1.00
C PHE A 303 -7.82 13.14 0.48
N TRP A 304 -7.53 11.87 0.79
CA TRP A 304 -6.30 11.22 0.31
C TRP A 304 -6.23 11.10 -1.22
N GLN A 305 -7.36 10.86 -1.89
CA GLN A 305 -7.43 10.81 -3.35
C GLN A 305 -7.14 12.15 -4.02
N SER A 306 -7.43 13.27 -3.33
CA SER A 306 -7.24 14.61 -3.89
C SER A 306 -5.77 14.98 -4.13
N GLY A 307 -4.86 14.38 -3.35
CA GLY A 307 -3.44 14.72 -3.37
C GLY A 307 -3.13 16.14 -2.88
N ILE A 308 -4.00 16.78 -2.08
CA ILE A 308 -3.76 18.16 -1.58
C ILE A 308 -2.59 18.25 -0.57
N TYR A 309 -2.20 17.12 0.03
CA TYR A 309 -1.08 17.01 0.98
C TYR A 309 0.29 16.86 0.31
N LEU A 310 0.33 16.86 -1.03
CA LEU A 310 1.53 16.67 -1.85
C LEU A 310 2.18 17.97 -2.30
#